data_AF-A0A965J1T0-F1
#
_entry.id   AF-A0A965J1T0-F1
#
_cell.length_a   1.000
_cell.length_b   1.000
_cell.length_c   1.000
_cell.angle_alpha   90.00
_cell.angle_beta   90.00
_cell.angle_gamma   90.00
#
_symmetry.space_group_name_H-M   'P 1'
#
loop_
_entity.id
_entity.type
_entity.pdbx_description
1 polymer ?
#
loop_
_entity_poly.entity_id
_entity_poly.type
_entity_poly.pdbx_seq_one_letter_code
_entity_poly.pdbx_strand_id
1 'polypeptide(L)'
;MSMPELRRAMSRTRTGFTLIELLAVVIIIGILSALGISKFGNSKRRAYLAAMKSDLHNIGLVAETRFATENTYATMVAPQGSAGVTLTFEGTANDWVATATHVGLPDLVCDVRSGGGANAEPVCR
;
A
#
# COMPACT_ATOMS: atom_id res chain seq x y z
N MET A 1 27.29 29.66 -76.95
CA MET A 1 27.77 29.88 -75.56
C MET A 1 26.66 29.46 -74.61
N SER A 2 26.62 28.21 -74.17
CA SER A 2 25.66 27.74 -73.16
C SER A 2 26.27 26.59 -72.38
N MET A 3 26.70 26.88 -71.15
CA MET A 3 27.21 25.91 -70.19
C MET A 3 26.01 25.25 -69.47
N PRO A 4 25.97 23.91 -69.34
CA PRO A 4 24.98 23.28 -68.48
C PRO A 4 25.42 23.32 -67.00
N GLU A 5 24.51 23.79 -66.16
CA GLU A 5 24.58 23.81 -64.71
C GLU A 5 24.73 22.39 -64.12
N LEU A 6 25.83 22.14 -63.41
CA LEU A 6 26.05 20.91 -62.63
C LEU A 6 25.15 20.92 -61.39
N ARG A 7 23.95 20.35 -61.52
CA ARG A 7 23.07 20.06 -60.37
C ARG A 7 23.69 18.99 -59.48
N ARG A 8 24.34 19.42 -58.40
CA ARG A 8 24.78 18.54 -57.31
C ARG A 8 23.55 18.04 -56.53
N ALA A 9 23.12 16.81 -56.83
CA ALA A 9 22.10 16.13 -56.05
C ALA A 9 22.65 15.79 -54.67
N MET A 10 22.14 16.44 -53.63
CA MET A 10 22.43 16.13 -52.24
C MET A 10 21.78 14.78 -51.90
N SER A 11 22.58 13.71 -51.86
CA SER A 11 22.11 12.38 -51.49
C SER A 11 21.63 12.40 -50.03
N ARG A 12 20.32 12.22 -49.82
CA ARG A 12 19.80 11.91 -48.48
C ARG A 12 20.37 10.56 -48.06
N THR A 13 21.29 10.57 -47.11
CA THR A 13 21.74 9.37 -46.40
C THR A 13 20.52 8.73 -45.74
N ARG A 14 20.11 7.57 -46.25
CA ARG A 14 19.08 6.75 -45.63
C ARG A 14 19.70 6.08 -44.41
N THR A 15 19.44 6.63 -43.23
CA THR A 15 19.74 5.98 -41.95
C THR A 15 18.63 4.95 -41.68
N GLY A 16 18.91 3.67 -41.93
CA GLY A 16 18.04 2.56 -41.57
C GLY A 16 18.46 1.97 -40.22
N PHE A 17 17.49 1.55 -39.41
CA PHE A 17 17.73 0.75 -38.22
C PHE A 17 18.28 -0.62 -38.62
N THR A 18 19.30 -1.11 -37.94
CA THR A 18 19.80 -2.46 -38.17
C THR A 18 18.92 -3.49 -37.44
N LEU A 19 18.79 -4.69 -38.02
CA LEU A 19 18.09 -5.80 -37.36
C LEU A 19 18.73 -6.16 -36.02
N ILE A 20 20.05 -6.01 -35.90
CA ILE A 20 20.79 -6.28 -34.67
C ILE A 20 20.47 -5.27 -33.57
N GLU A 21 20.24 -3.99 -33.90
CA GLU A 21 19.79 -2.98 -32.93
C GLU A 21 18.41 -3.33 -32.37
N LEU A 22 17.47 -3.73 -33.22
CA LEU A 22 16.13 -4.12 -32.74
C LEU A 22 16.18 -5.43 -31.95
N LEU A 23 17.03 -6.39 -32.36
CA LEU A 23 17.22 -7.66 -31.65
C LEU A 23 17.78 -7.44 -30.23
N ALA A 24 18.78 -6.59 -30.07
CA ALA A 24 19.36 -6.28 -28.76
C ALA A 24 18.32 -5.62 -27.83
N VAL A 25 17.47 -4.73 -28.35
CA VAL A 25 16.43 -4.05 -27.56
C VAL A 25 15.39 -5.03 -27.03
N VAL A 26 14.88 -5.94 -27.86
CA VAL A 26 13.89 -6.93 -27.39
C VAL A 26 14.48 -7.92 -26.39
N ILE A 27 15.77 -8.25 -26.51
CA ILE A 27 16.49 -9.07 -25.54
C ILE A 27 16.59 -8.35 -24.18
N ILE A 28 16.98 -7.06 -24.18
CA ILE A 28 17.12 -6.29 -22.94
C ILE A 28 15.75 -6.12 -22.26
N ILE A 29 14.69 -5.77 -23.00
CA ILE A 29 13.34 -5.64 -22.45
C ILE A 29 12.84 -6.99 -21.91
N GLY A 30 13.15 -8.10 -22.59
CA GLY A 30 12.84 -9.46 -22.14
C GLY A 30 13.45 -9.77 -20.77
N ILE A 31 14.75 -9.52 -20.60
CA ILE A 31 15.46 -9.74 -19.33
C ILE A 31 14.91 -8.84 -18.21
N LEU A 32 14.72 -7.55 -18.48
CA LEU A 32 14.20 -6.59 -17.49
C LEU A 32 12.78 -6.94 -17.05
N SER A 33 11.91 -7.36 -17.99
CA SER A 33 10.54 -7.74 -17.69
C SER A 33 10.45 -8.98 -16.79
N ALA A 34 11.35 -9.95 -17.00
CA ALA A 34 11.41 -11.16 -16.19
C ALA A 34 11.76 -10.88 -14.71
N LEU A 35 12.59 -9.86 -14.45
CA LEU A 35 13.04 -9.50 -13.10
C LEU A 35 12.13 -8.48 -12.39
N GLY A 36 11.37 -7.67 -13.13
CA GLY A 36 10.68 -6.49 -12.61
C GLY A 36 9.40 -6.73 -11.78
N ILE A 37 8.85 -7.96 -11.75
CA ILE A 37 7.45 -8.18 -11.32
C ILE A 37 7.25 -8.35 -9.80
N SER A 38 8.23 -8.83 -9.03
CA SER A 38 7.89 -9.68 -7.88
C SER A 38 7.78 -9.04 -6.48
N LYS A 39 7.77 -7.71 -6.30
CA LYS A 39 7.82 -7.10 -4.94
C LYS A 39 6.58 -6.32 -4.47
N PHE A 40 5.61 -6.05 -5.33
CA PHE A 40 4.52 -5.11 -4.98
C PHE A 40 3.46 -5.70 -4.03
N GLY A 41 3.13 -6.99 -4.16
CA GLY A 41 2.07 -7.64 -3.37
C GLY A 41 2.38 -7.66 -1.87
N ASN A 42 3.58 -8.08 -1.49
CA ASN A 42 3.97 -8.18 -0.09
C ASN A 42 4.11 -6.81 0.58
N SER A 43 4.58 -5.79 -0.16
CA SER A 43 4.68 -4.43 0.37
C SER A 43 3.29 -3.85 0.70
N LYS A 44 2.32 -4.01 -0.21
CA LYS A 44 0.91 -3.63 0.03
C LYS A 44 0.30 -4.33 1.24
N ARG A 45 0.48 -5.65 1.35
CA ARG A 45 -0.01 -6.42 2.51
C ARG A 45 0.55 -5.88 3.82
N ARG A 46 1.86 -5.58 3.87
CA ARG A 46 2.49 -4.99 5.07
C ARG A 46 1.97 -3.58 5.37
N ALA A 47 1.71 -2.77 4.35
CA ALA A 47 1.14 -1.43 4.53
C ALA A 47 -0.28 -1.49 5.11
N TYR A 48 -1.15 -2.37 4.58
CA TYR A 48 -2.51 -2.55 5.11
C TYR A 48 -2.49 -3.08 6.55
N LEU A 49 -1.61 -4.03 6.85
CA LEU A 49 -1.37 -4.53 8.21
C LEU A 49 -0.91 -3.41 9.16
N ALA A 50 0.03 -2.58 8.73
CA ALA A 50 0.50 -1.45 9.53
C ALA A 50 -0.61 -0.43 9.79
N ALA A 51 -1.46 -0.14 8.80
CA ALA A 51 -2.61 0.75 8.94
C ALA A 51 -3.60 0.21 10.00
N MET A 52 -4.01 -1.06 9.89
CA MET A 52 -4.91 -1.70 10.87
C MET A 52 -4.32 -1.66 12.29
N LYS A 53 -3.03 -1.98 12.45
CA LYS A 53 -2.37 -1.94 13.76
C LYS A 53 -2.30 -0.53 14.35
N SER A 54 -2.00 0.47 13.51
CA SER A 54 -1.95 1.87 13.93
C SER A 54 -3.32 2.38 14.37
N ASP A 55 -4.37 2.04 13.63
CA ASP A 55 -5.74 2.41 13.98
C ASP A 55 -6.18 1.78 15.31
N LEU A 56 -5.88 0.50 15.52
CA LEU A 56 -6.17 -0.19 16.79
C LEU A 56 -5.39 0.40 17.97
N HIS A 57 -4.12 0.76 17.77
CA HIS A 57 -3.34 1.44 18.80
C HIS A 57 -3.94 2.80 19.16
N ASN A 58 -4.38 3.56 18.16
CA ASN A 58 -5.06 4.84 18.40
C ASN A 58 -6.35 4.65 19.19
N ILE A 59 -7.16 3.63 18.88
CA ILE A 59 -8.35 3.29 19.67
C ILE A 59 -7.99 3.01 21.13
N GLY A 60 -6.93 2.24 21.38
CA GLY A 60 -6.46 1.95 22.74
C GLY A 60 -6.16 3.24 23.53
N LEU A 61 -5.45 4.19 22.93
CA LEU A 61 -5.17 5.48 23.57
C LEU A 61 -6.46 6.26 23.91
N VAL A 62 -7.41 6.31 22.98
CA VAL A 62 -8.68 7.00 23.22
C VAL A 62 -9.50 6.27 24.28
N ALA A 63 -9.51 4.93 24.29
CA ALA A 63 -10.23 4.12 25.26
C ALA A 63 -9.70 4.38 26.68
N GLU A 64 -8.38 4.36 26.88
CA GLU A 64 -7.77 4.63 28.18
C GLU A 64 -8.01 6.07 28.65
N THR A 65 -7.93 7.05 27.74
CA THR A 65 -8.25 8.44 28.04
C THR A 65 -9.71 8.60 28.49
N ARG A 66 -10.61 7.86 27.85
CA ARG A 66 -12.04 7.87 28.16
C ARG A 66 -12.32 7.22 29.51
N PHE A 67 -11.68 6.08 29.80
CA PHE A 67 -11.78 5.45 31.12
C PHE A 67 -11.28 6.37 32.24
N ALA A 68 -10.18 7.10 32.01
CA ALA A 68 -9.66 8.06 32.99
C ALA A 68 -10.65 9.21 33.31
N THR A 69 -11.57 9.52 32.41
CA THR A 69 -12.53 10.63 32.57
C THR A 69 -13.92 10.15 33.01
N GLU A 70 -14.42 9.06 32.43
CA GLU A 70 -15.79 8.57 32.61
C GLU A 70 -15.87 7.26 33.40
N ASN A 71 -14.74 6.63 33.71
CA ASN A 71 -14.65 5.36 34.44
C ASN A 71 -15.47 4.21 33.81
N THR A 72 -15.62 4.23 32.49
CA THR A 72 -16.33 3.22 31.69
C THR A 72 -15.88 3.21 30.23
N TYR A 73 -15.98 2.07 29.54
CA TYR A 73 -15.79 1.94 28.09
C TYR A 73 -17.11 1.75 27.32
N ALA A 74 -18.24 1.52 28.00
CA ALA A 74 -19.48 1.00 27.41
C ALA A 74 -20.15 1.90 26.35
N THR A 75 -19.86 3.19 26.37
CA THR A 75 -20.50 4.21 25.53
C THR A 75 -19.56 4.71 24.43
N MET A 76 -18.53 3.94 24.09
CA MET A 76 -17.53 4.35 23.09
C MET A 76 -17.97 3.91 21.72
N VAL A 77 -17.79 4.78 20.74
CA VAL A 77 -18.01 4.45 19.34
C VAL A 77 -16.64 4.36 18.66
N ALA A 78 -16.46 3.33 17.81
CA ALA A 78 -15.26 3.22 17.01
C ALA A 78 -15.10 4.45 16.11
N PRO A 79 -13.92 5.11 16.10
CA PRO A 79 -13.66 6.19 15.16
C PRO A 79 -13.64 5.64 13.72
N GLN A 80 -13.72 6.55 12.74
CA GLN A 80 -13.46 6.19 11.35
C GLN A 80 -12.02 5.71 11.22
N GLY A 81 -11.84 4.53 10.63
CA GLY A 81 -10.53 3.96 10.36
C GLY A 81 -9.85 4.60 9.15
N SER A 82 -8.59 4.22 8.96
CA SER A 82 -7.82 4.55 7.77
C SER A 82 -8.50 3.99 6.50
N ALA A 83 -8.10 4.46 5.32
CA ALA A 83 -8.72 4.08 4.06
C ALA A 83 -8.79 2.55 3.88
N GLY A 84 -10.01 2.02 3.73
CA GLY A 84 -10.26 0.59 3.56
C GLY A 84 -10.21 -0.23 4.85
N VAL A 85 -9.98 0.39 6.02
CA VAL A 85 -10.06 -0.26 7.33
C VAL A 85 -11.47 -0.06 7.91
N THR A 86 -12.11 -1.16 8.31
CA THR A 86 -13.35 -1.12 9.09
C THR A 86 -13.00 -1.45 10.54
N LEU A 87 -13.35 -0.54 11.45
CA LEU A 87 -13.12 -0.66 12.88
C LEU A 87 -14.44 -0.94 13.61
N THR A 88 -14.40 -1.89 14.54
CA THR A 88 -15.46 -2.11 15.52
C THR A 88 -14.89 -1.97 16.91
N PHE A 89 -15.71 -1.46 17.83
CA PHE A 89 -15.37 -1.31 19.24
C PHE A 89 -16.53 -1.82 20.07
N GLU A 90 -16.23 -2.73 20.99
CA GLU A 90 -17.18 -3.27 21.95
C GLU A 90 -16.62 -3.05 23.35
N GLY A 91 -17.24 -2.14 24.09
CA GLY A 91 -16.84 -1.77 25.45
C GLY A 91 -17.89 -2.19 26.47
N THR A 92 -17.42 -2.44 27.69
CA THR A 92 -18.21 -2.64 28.91
C THR A 92 -17.75 -1.64 29.97
N ALA A 93 -18.20 -1.78 31.22
CA ALA A 93 -17.72 -0.91 32.30
C ALA A 93 -16.20 -1.04 32.51
N ASN A 94 -15.63 -2.24 32.41
CA ASN A 94 -14.23 -2.51 32.79
C ASN A 94 -13.39 -3.14 31.69
N ASP A 95 -14.02 -3.64 30.62
CA ASP A 95 -13.34 -4.34 29.54
C ASP A 95 -13.75 -3.79 28.19
N TRP A 96 -12.85 -3.87 27.22
CA TRP A 96 -13.13 -3.54 25.84
C TRP A 96 -12.35 -4.42 24.86
N VAL A 97 -12.90 -4.57 23.67
CA VAL A 97 -12.23 -5.15 22.51
C VAL A 97 -12.45 -4.24 21.31
N ALA A 98 -11.40 -4.02 20.52
CA ALA A 98 -11.51 -3.40 19.22
C ALA A 98 -11.02 -4.35 18.15
N THR A 99 -11.67 -4.33 17.00
CA THR A 99 -11.34 -5.19 15.87
C THR A 99 -11.21 -4.35 14.61
N ALA A 100 -10.19 -4.65 13.81
CA ALA A 100 -9.90 -4.02 12.53
C ALA A 100 -9.88 -5.08 11.43
N THR A 101 -10.56 -4.78 10.33
CA THR A 101 -10.52 -5.56 9.09
C THR A 101 -10.18 -4.62 7.94
N HIS A 102 -9.53 -5.13 6.89
CA HIS A 102 -9.20 -4.31 5.72
C HIS A 102 -9.78 -4.94 4.44
N VAL A 103 -10.38 -4.12 3.57
CA VAL A 103 -11.05 -4.59 2.33
C VAL A 103 -10.12 -5.39 1.39
N GLY A 104 -8.83 -5.05 1.41
CA GLY A 104 -7.80 -5.74 0.64
C GLY A 104 -7.19 -6.97 1.31
N LEU A 105 -7.58 -7.29 2.55
CA LEU A 105 -7.15 -8.45 3.33
C LEU A 105 -8.36 -9.05 4.07
N PRO A 106 -9.36 -9.59 3.35
CA PRO A 106 -10.62 -10.03 3.96
C PRO A 106 -10.46 -11.18 4.95
N ASP A 107 -9.47 -12.06 4.73
CA ASP A 107 -9.20 -13.22 5.60
C ASP A 107 -8.38 -12.86 6.84
N LEU A 108 -7.98 -11.59 7.01
CA LEU A 108 -7.10 -11.17 8.09
C LEU A 108 -7.81 -10.20 9.01
N VAL A 109 -7.91 -10.57 10.28
CA VAL A 109 -8.57 -9.79 11.32
C VAL A 109 -7.55 -9.45 12.40
N CYS A 110 -7.45 -8.17 12.73
CA CYS A 110 -6.62 -7.71 13.84
C CYS A 110 -7.51 -7.31 15.01
N ASP A 111 -7.21 -7.77 16.21
CA ASP A 111 -7.92 -7.39 17.43
C ASP A 111 -6.97 -6.95 18.55
N VAL A 112 -7.47 -6.08 19.41
CA VAL A 112 -6.78 -5.60 20.61
C VAL A 112 -7.78 -5.54 21.77
N ARG A 113 -7.33 -5.90 22.98
CA ARG A 113 -8.16 -6.01 24.18
C ARG A 113 -7.56 -5.22 25.34
N SER A 114 -8.42 -4.79 26.27
CA SER A 114 -8.06 -4.02 27.48
C SER A 114 -6.92 -4.60 28.32
N GLY A 115 -6.68 -5.92 28.27
CA GLY A 115 -5.71 -6.64 29.10
C GLY A 115 -4.24 -6.17 29.01
N GLY A 116 -3.89 -5.28 28.07
CA GLY A 116 -2.56 -4.67 27.96
C GLY A 116 -2.49 -3.17 28.28
N GLY A 117 -3.60 -2.52 28.67
CA GLY A 117 -3.69 -1.06 28.83
C GLY A 117 -3.32 -0.31 27.54
N ALA A 118 -2.74 0.89 27.67
CA ALA A 118 -2.31 1.72 26.53
C ALA A 118 -1.24 1.07 25.62
N ASN A 119 -0.62 -0.03 26.06
CA ASN A 119 0.40 -0.78 25.32
C ASN A 119 -0.12 -2.13 24.80
N ALA A 120 -1.45 -2.32 24.77
CA ALA A 120 -2.03 -3.55 24.24
C ALA A 120 -1.60 -3.74 22.77
N GLU A 121 -0.81 -4.77 22.52
CA GLU A 121 -0.30 -5.04 21.18
C GLU A 121 -1.42 -5.66 20.33
N PRO A 122 -1.71 -5.11 19.13
CA PRO A 122 -2.73 -5.67 18.24
C PRO A 122 -2.26 -7.01 17.66
N VAL A 123 -3.06 -8.04 17.90
CA VAL A 123 -2.84 -9.40 17.40
C VAL A 123 -3.63 -9.56 16.10
N CYS A 124 -2.97 -10.00 15.03
CA CYS A 124 -3.60 -10.24 13.74
C CYS A 124 -3.60 -11.74 13.43
N ARG A 125 -4.76 -12.28 13.07
CA ARG A 125 -5.01 -13.69 12.75
C ARG A 125 -5.76 -13.84 11.44
#